data_AF-A0A925ARH8-F1
#
_entry.id   AF-A0A925ARH8-F1
#
_cell.length_a   1.000
_cell.length_b   1.000
_cell.length_c   1.000
_cell.angle_alpha   90.00
_cell.angle_beta   90.00
_cell.angle_gamma   90.00
#
_symmetry.space_group_name_H-M   'P 1'
#
loop_
_entity.id
_entity.type
_entity.pdbx_description
1 polymer ?
#
loop_
_entity_poly.entity_id
_entity_poly.type
_entity_poly.pdbx_seq_one_letter_code
_entity_poly.pdbx_strand_id
1 'polypeptide(L)'
;MKRFAVACALVACLLNLSCQSAVKTGESTALTGIDLVAMTEDMATQIAADADVNAAIASRGALKVVVQPVVNQLRAEIIPSGQATAFTGRVRVLLSKHAPDRFTWIMNRDAFYALRSRELDINPGPSPDAVNPDYALTATFSSLGDENSRRREQFYVCAFELTNLQDRTLLWAGSYEVKKTAVKGFLD
;
A
#
# COMPACT_ATOMS: atom_id res chain seq x y z
N MET A 1 -40.38 58.98 11.26
CA MET A 1 -41.65 58.43 11.80
C MET A 1 -41.97 57.09 11.14
N LYS A 2 -42.83 56.27 11.74
CA LYS A 2 -43.13 54.85 11.44
C LYS A 2 -43.60 54.55 10.00
N ARG A 3 -43.12 53.45 9.39
CA ARG A 3 -43.80 52.29 8.71
C ARG A 3 -42.72 51.16 8.59
N PHE A 4 -42.88 49.85 8.80
CA PHE A 4 -43.99 48.92 9.15
C PHE A 4 -44.84 48.27 8.03
N ALA A 5 -44.25 47.27 7.34
CA ALA A 5 -44.90 46.11 6.66
C ALA A 5 -43.76 45.12 6.26
N VAL A 6 -43.66 43.85 6.70
CA VAL A 6 -44.55 42.66 6.65
C VAL A 6 -44.32 41.80 5.39
N ALA A 7 -44.19 40.49 5.62
CA ALA A 7 -43.66 39.47 4.72
C ALA A 7 -44.60 39.02 3.59
N CYS A 8 -44.04 38.40 2.55
CA CYS A 8 -44.70 37.30 1.83
C CYS A 8 -43.69 36.36 1.16
N ALA A 9 -43.85 35.06 1.41
CA ALA A 9 -43.87 33.94 0.45
C ALA A 9 -42.71 33.76 -0.58
N LEU A 10 -42.34 32.56 -1.03
CA LEU A 10 -42.45 31.14 -0.65
C LEU A 10 -41.92 30.40 -1.91
N VAL A 11 -41.21 29.29 -1.77
CA VAL A 11 -40.98 28.27 -2.84
C VAL A 11 -40.41 28.75 -4.18
N ALA A 12 -39.10 28.53 -4.34
CA ALA A 12 -38.50 28.16 -5.62
C ALA A 12 -37.51 26.98 -5.40
N CYS A 13 -38.03 25.88 -4.85
CA CYS A 13 -37.42 24.58 -5.11
C CYS A 13 -37.60 24.29 -6.60
N LEU A 14 -36.53 23.87 -7.29
CA LEU A 14 -36.47 22.70 -8.18
C LEU A 14 -35.23 22.80 -9.09
N LEU A 15 -34.39 21.74 -9.06
CA LEU A 15 -33.52 21.28 -10.15
C LEU A 15 -32.45 22.29 -10.62
N ASN A 16 -31.14 22.04 -10.42
CA ASN A 16 -30.45 20.87 -10.95
C ASN A 16 -29.33 20.36 -10.02
N LEU A 17 -29.68 19.41 -9.14
CA LEU A 17 -28.68 18.51 -8.54
C LEU A 17 -28.45 17.34 -9.51
N SER A 18 -27.66 17.59 -10.57
CA SER A 18 -27.18 16.52 -11.44
C SER A 18 -26.03 15.77 -10.77
N CYS A 19 -26.33 15.06 -9.69
CA CYS A 19 -25.48 13.99 -9.15
C CYS A 19 -25.52 12.78 -10.11
N GLN A 20 -25.04 12.96 -11.34
CA GLN A 20 -24.69 11.85 -12.21
C GLN A 20 -23.38 11.23 -11.74
N SER A 21 -23.45 10.49 -10.64
CA SER A 21 -22.49 9.42 -10.37
C SER A 21 -22.78 8.29 -11.36
N ALA A 22 -22.38 8.50 -12.62
CA ALA A 22 -22.38 7.47 -13.64
C ALA A 22 -21.32 6.42 -13.26
N VAL A 23 -21.72 5.45 -12.43
CA VAL A 23 -20.89 4.32 -12.03
C VAL A 23 -20.55 3.53 -13.30
N LYS A 24 -19.26 3.45 -13.64
CA LYS A 24 -18.81 2.69 -14.81
C LYS A 24 -19.15 1.21 -14.62
N THR A 25 -20.03 0.70 -15.47
CA THR A 25 -20.30 -0.72 -15.59
C THR A 25 -19.01 -1.44 -15.99
N GLY A 26 -18.53 -2.37 -15.16
CA GLY A 26 -17.34 -3.19 -15.45
C GLY A 26 -16.14 -3.05 -14.49
N GLU A 27 -16.26 -2.34 -13.36
CA GLU A 27 -15.18 -2.32 -12.37
C GLU A 27 -15.01 -3.68 -11.67
N SER A 28 -13.77 -4.21 -11.72
CA SER A 28 -13.38 -5.43 -11.02
C SER A 28 -13.30 -5.19 -9.51
N THR A 29 -13.63 -6.21 -8.71
CA THR A 29 -13.35 -6.16 -7.27
C THR A 29 -11.87 -6.28 -6.94
N ALA A 30 -11.05 -6.77 -7.87
CA ALA A 30 -9.65 -7.11 -7.61
C ALA A 30 -8.76 -5.89 -7.34
N LEU A 31 -7.68 -6.12 -6.59
CA LEU A 31 -6.60 -5.13 -6.44
C LEU A 31 -6.00 -4.77 -7.81
N THR A 32 -5.93 -3.47 -8.09
CA THR A 32 -5.34 -2.94 -9.32
C THR A 32 -3.95 -2.39 -9.08
N GLY A 33 -3.19 -2.15 -10.16
CA GLY A 33 -1.91 -1.43 -10.06
C GLY A 33 -2.04 -0.04 -9.44
N ILE A 34 -3.19 0.63 -9.57
CA ILE A 34 -3.46 1.94 -8.94
C ILE A 34 -3.60 1.79 -7.42
N ASP A 35 -4.20 0.69 -6.94
CA ASP A 35 -4.34 0.43 -5.50
C ASP A 35 -2.98 0.14 -4.87
N LEU A 36 -2.15 -0.68 -5.52
CA LEU A 36 -0.76 -0.92 -5.12
C LEU A 36 0.08 0.37 -5.15
N VAL A 37 -0.21 1.28 -6.08
CA VAL A 37 0.43 2.60 -6.17
C VAL A 37 0.11 3.45 -4.94
N ALA A 38 -1.18 3.67 -4.65
CA ALA A 38 -1.62 4.48 -3.51
C ALA A 38 -1.14 3.89 -2.17
N MET A 39 -1.31 2.59 -1.99
CA MET A 39 -0.89 1.82 -0.81
C MET A 39 0.61 1.95 -0.51
N THR A 40 1.47 1.94 -1.54
CA THR A 40 2.92 2.07 -1.35
C THR A 40 3.37 3.50 -1.06
N GLU A 41 2.64 4.50 -1.56
CA GLU A 41 2.90 5.93 -1.28
C GLU A 41 2.41 6.34 0.12
N ASP A 42 1.25 5.83 0.54
CA ASP A 42 0.71 6.03 1.88
C ASP A 42 1.62 5.41 2.95
N MET A 43 1.96 4.12 2.82
CA MET A 43 2.93 3.46 3.72
C MET A 43 4.27 4.19 3.78
N ALA A 44 4.79 4.65 2.64
CA ALA A 44 6.05 5.40 2.60
C ALA A 44 5.97 6.75 3.33
N THR A 45 4.78 7.36 3.35
CA THR A 45 4.50 8.59 4.10
C THR A 45 4.41 8.29 5.60
N GLN A 46 3.67 7.24 5.99
CA GLN A 46 3.50 6.83 7.39
C GLN A 46 4.86 6.54 8.06
N ILE A 47 5.68 5.65 7.48
CA ILE A 47 6.97 5.23 8.06
C ILE A 47 8.02 6.35 8.09
N ALA A 48 7.95 7.31 7.16
CA ALA A 48 8.85 8.47 7.15
C ALA A 48 8.48 9.49 8.25
N ALA A 49 7.19 9.63 8.56
CA ALA A 49 6.65 10.50 9.60
C ALA A 49 6.74 9.90 11.02
N ASP A 50 6.86 8.58 11.15
CA ASP A 50 6.81 7.87 12.42
C ASP A 50 7.89 8.30 13.44
N ALA A 51 7.48 8.52 14.69
CA ALA A 51 8.35 9.07 15.73
C ALA A 51 9.44 8.08 16.19
N ASP A 52 9.11 6.80 16.32
CA ASP A 52 10.03 5.77 16.81
C ASP A 52 11.06 5.40 15.73
N VAL A 53 10.63 5.34 14.45
CA VAL A 53 11.54 5.24 13.30
C VAL A 53 12.47 6.45 13.21
N ASN A 54 11.96 7.67 13.42
CA ASN A 54 12.80 8.87 13.46
C ASN A 54 13.81 8.82 14.64
N ALA A 55 13.42 8.35 15.82
CA ALA A 55 14.31 8.20 16.97
C ALA A 55 15.37 7.09 16.76
N ALA A 56 15.01 5.98 16.13
CA ALA A 56 15.95 4.93 15.73
C ALA A 56 17.00 5.46 14.74
N ILE A 57 16.60 6.28 13.78
CA ILE A 57 17.50 6.90 12.81
C ILE A 57 18.42 7.94 13.47
N ALA A 58 17.87 8.79 14.34
CA ALA A 58 18.67 9.79 15.06
C ALA A 58 19.73 9.15 15.98
N SER A 59 19.46 7.95 16.52
CA SER A 59 20.38 7.25 17.43
C SER A 59 21.36 6.29 16.74
N ARG A 60 20.99 5.69 15.59
CA ARG A 60 21.79 4.65 14.91
C ARG A 60 22.31 5.06 13.52
N GLY A 61 21.87 6.19 12.98
CA GLY A 61 22.09 6.57 11.58
C GLY A 61 21.10 5.87 10.63
N ALA A 62 21.43 5.79 9.35
CA ALA A 62 20.56 5.18 8.34
C ALA A 62 20.28 3.70 8.64
N LEU A 63 18.99 3.31 8.69
CA LEU A 63 18.61 1.94 9.03
C LEU A 63 18.93 0.99 7.87
N LYS A 64 19.61 -0.12 8.15
CA LYS A 64 19.87 -1.18 7.17
C LYS A 64 18.68 -2.12 7.09
N VAL A 65 17.85 -1.92 6.06
CA VAL A 65 16.56 -2.63 5.93
C VAL A 65 16.59 -3.59 4.74
N VAL A 66 16.24 -4.85 4.98
CA VAL A 66 15.87 -5.79 3.91
C VAL A 66 14.36 -5.79 3.73
N VAL A 67 13.89 -5.64 2.49
CA VAL A 67 12.45 -5.81 2.18
C VAL A 67 12.19 -7.26 1.84
N GLN A 68 11.27 -7.89 2.56
CA GLN A 68 10.91 -9.29 2.35
C GLN A 68 9.92 -9.45 1.19
N PRO A 69 9.81 -10.66 0.61
CA PRO A 69 8.72 -11.00 -0.30
C PRO A 69 7.34 -10.77 0.35
N VAL A 70 6.37 -10.33 -0.44
CA VAL A 70 5.00 -10.11 0.01
C VAL A 70 4.35 -11.42 0.44
N VAL A 71 3.75 -11.44 1.62
CA VAL A 71 2.92 -12.55 2.11
C VAL A 71 1.51 -12.38 1.57
N ASN A 72 1.01 -13.35 0.80
CA ASN A 72 -0.33 -13.35 0.25
C ASN A 72 -1.27 -14.27 1.08
N GLN A 73 -2.26 -13.67 1.73
CA GLN A 73 -3.34 -14.32 2.49
C GLN A 73 -4.74 -13.93 1.95
N LEU A 74 -4.82 -13.48 0.69
CA LEU A 74 -6.08 -13.19 0.02
C LEU A 74 -6.91 -14.48 -0.17
N ARG A 75 -8.22 -14.41 0.05
CA ARG A 75 -9.10 -15.61 0.04
C ARG A 75 -9.59 -16.03 -1.35
N ALA A 76 -9.84 -15.06 -2.22
CA ALA A 76 -10.50 -15.27 -3.52
C ALA A 76 -9.63 -14.89 -4.72
N GLU A 77 -8.41 -14.38 -4.46
CA GLU A 77 -7.53 -13.78 -5.47
C GLU A 77 -6.08 -14.14 -5.14
N ILE A 78 -5.22 -14.21 -6.15
CA ILE A 78 -3.78 -14.42 -5.97
C ILE A 78 -3.09 -13.21 -6.57
N ILE A 79 -2.25 -12.51 -5.80
CA ILE A 79 -1.34 -11.51 -6.35
C ILE A 79 -0.35 -12.27 -7.24
N PRO A 80 -0.33 -12.05 -8.58
CA PRO A 80 0.61 -12.73 -9.45
C PRO A 80 2.04 -12.42 -9.03
N SER A 81 2.95 -13.39 -9.15
CA SER A 81 4.35 -13.25 -8.70
C SER A 81 5.05 -12.00 -9.26
N GLY A 82 4.79 -11.66 -10.53
CA GLY A 82 5.29 -10.42 -11.14
C GLY A 82 4.78 -9.13 -10.47
N GLN A 83 3.52 -9.11 -10.00
CA GLN A 83 2.95 -7.97 -9.28
C GLN A 83 3.50 -7.87 -7.85
N ALA A 84 3.68 -9.00 -7.16
CA ALA A 84 4.33 -9.04 -5.85
C ALA A 84 5.78 -8.54 -5.92
N THR A 85 6.55 -8.96 -6.94
CA THR A 85 7.91 -8.46 -7.19
C THR A 85 7.91 -6.97 -7.53
N ALA A 86 6.99 -6.51 -8.38
CA ALA A 86 6.85 -5.09 -8.73
C ALA A 86 6.50 -4.23 -7.50
N PHE A 87 5.67 -4.73 -6.59
CA PHE A 87 5.35 -4.09 -5.32
C PHE A 87 6.60 -3.92 -4.45
N THR A 88 7.34 -5.01 -4.17
CA THR A 88 8.61 -4.96 -3.41
C THR A 88 9.62 -4.00 -4.05
N GLY A 89 9.69 -3.95 -5.38
CA GLY A 89 10.50 -2.96 -6.11
C GLY A 89 10.03 -1.52 -5.89
N ARG A 90 8.73 -1.25 -5.99
CA ARG A 90 8.12 0.08 -5.83
C ARG A 90 8.29 0.63 -4.41
N VAL A 91 8.12 -0.22 -3.39
CA VAL A 91 8.40 0.10 -1.97
C VAL A 91 9.80 0.68 -1.81
N ARG A 92 10.83 -0.02 -2.32
CA ARG A 92 12.23 0.43 -2.24
C ARG A 92 12.46 1.76 -2.94
N VAL A 93 11.89 1.95 -4.14
CA VAL A 93 12.04 3.18 -4.93
C VAL A 93 11.39 4.38 -4.23
N LEU A 94 10.17 4.24 -3.73
CA LEU A 94 9.48 5.33 -3.05
C LEU A 94 10.17 5.73 -1.75
N LEU A 95 10.52 4.76 -0.90
CA LEU A 95 11.20 5.06 0.37
C LEU A 95 12.57 5.70 0.13
N SER A 96 13.31 5.26 -0.90
CA SER A 96 14.55 5.93 -1.33
C SER A 96 14.33 7.37 -1.83
N LYS A 97 13.17 7.67 -2.44
CA LYS A 97 12.82 9.02 -2.90
C LYS A 97 12.39 9.93 -1.76
N HIS A 98 11.61 9.43 -0.80
CA HIS A 98 11.11 10.21 0.33
C HIS A 98 12.17 10.40 1.43
N ALA A 99 13.13 9.48 1.53
CA ALA A 99 14.04 9.39 2.67
C ALA A 99 15.42 8.80 2.27
N PRO A 100 16.13 9.39 1.28
CA PRO A 100 17.34 8.81 0.68
C PRO A 100 18.45 8.52 1.69
N ASP A 101 18.71 9.44 2.61
CA ASP A 101 19.82 9.33 3.58
C ASP A 101 19.42 8.63 4.89
N ARG A 102 18.18 8.12 4.96
CA ARG A 102 17.58 7.53 6.18
C ARG A 102 17.53 6.01 6.18
N PHE A 103 17.61 5.38 5.00
CA PHE A 103 17.49 3.93 4.86
C PHE A 103 18.52 3.37 3.86
N THR A 104 19.27 2.35 4.27
CA THR A 104 20.14 1.56 3.39
C THR A 104 19.40 0.29 2.98
N TRP A 105 18.96 0.23 1.72
CA TRP A 105 18.16 -0.89 1.20
C TRP A 105 19.01 -2.09 0.80
N ILE A 106 18.94 -3.15 1.60
CA ILE A 106 19.62 -4.41 1.36
C ILE A 106 18.73 -5.30 0.49
N MET A 107 19.32 -5.89 -0.56
CA MET A 107 18.63 -6.85 -1.40
C MET A 107 18.36 -8.14 -0.61
N ASN A 108 17.16 -8.69 -0.70
CA ASN A 108 16.87 -10.00 -0.12
C ASN A 108 17.81 -11.08 -0.71
N ARG A 109 18.28 -11.99 0.15
CA ARG A 109 19.26 -13.04 -0.17
C ARG A 109 18.85 -13.93 -1.33
N ASP A 110 17.58 -14.34 -1.38
CA ASP A 110 17.06 -15.21 -2.43
C ASP A 110 16.94 -14.45 -3.76
N ALA A 111 16.55 -13.18 -3.71
CA ALA A 111 16.56 -12.30 -4.88
C ALA A 111 17.97 -12.08 -5.45
N PHE A 112 18.99 -11.95 -4.59
CA PHE A 112 20.39 -11.88 -5.01
C PHE A 112 20.85 -13.17 -5.72
N TYR A 113 20.59 -14.35 -5.14
CA TYR A 113 20.98 -15.60 -5.78
C TYR A 113 20.19 -15.87 -7.06
N ALA A 114 18.92 -15.46 -7.14
CA ALA A 114 18.12 -15.52 -8.35
C ALA A 114 18.63 -14.59 -9.46
N LEU A 115 19.21 -13.43 -9.12
CA LEU A 115 19.89 -12.56 -10.08
C LEU A 115 21.21 -13.19 -10.55
N ARG A 116 22.05 -13.63 -9.60
CA ARG A 116 23.35 -14.25 -9.87
C ARG A 116 23.25 -15.54 -10.70
N SER A 117 22.16 -16.28 -10.61
CA SER A 117 21.94 -17.47 -11.44
C SER A 117 21.54 -17.16 -12.90
N ARG A 118 21.17 -15.91 -13.20
CA ARG A 118 20.77 -15.45 -14.53
C ARG A 118 21.89 -14.70 -15.26
N GLU A 119 22.74 -13.98 -14.52
CA GLU A 119 23.85 -13.20 -15.07
C GLU A 119 25.18 -13.92 -14.83
N LEU A 120 25.51 -14.85 -15.74
CA LEU A 120 26.70 -15.72 -15.62
C LEU A 120 28.05 -14.98 -15.70
N ASP A 121 28.09 -13.79 -16.32
CA ASP A 121 29.32 -13.03 -16.61
C ASP A 121 29.48 -11.72 -15.80
N ILE A 122 28.51 -11.35 -14.96
CA ILE A 122 28.56 -10.11 -14.18
C ILE A 122 28.87 -10.43 -12.72
N ASN A 123 29.90 -9.81 -12.16
CA ASN A 123 30.17 -9.87 -10.72
C ASN A 123 29.13 -9.01 -9.97
N PRO A 124 28.17 -9.59 -9.23
CA PRO A 124 27.06 -8.85 -8.64
C PRO A 124 27.44 -8.12 -7.34
N GLY A 125 28.73 -8.12 -6.98
CA GLY A 125 29.24 -7.59 -5.72
C GLY A 125 29.50 -8.69 -4.66
N PRO A 126 29.74 -8.30 -3.40
CA PRO A 126 30.00 -9.25 -2.31
C PRO A 126 28.80 -10.18 -2.06
N SER A 127 29.05 -11.37 -1.50
CA SER A 127 27.97 -12.28 -1.11
C SER A 127 27.00 -11.59 -0.13
N PRO A 128 25.68 -11.83 -0.20
CA PRO A 128 24.71 -11.28 0.74
C PRO A 128 25.02 -11.67 2.20
N ASP A 129 25.72 -12.78 2.42
CA ASP A 129 26.19 -13.21 3.74
C ASP A 129 27.24 -12.25 4.37
N ALA A 130 27.80 -11.32 3.59
CA ALA A 130 28.66 -10.24 4.05
C ALA A 130 27.89 -8.95 4.39
N VAL A 131 26.56 -8.90 4.18
CA VAL A 131 25.72 -7.73 4.38
C VAL A 131 24.58 -8.07 5.34
N ASN A 132 24.80 -7.82 6.63
CA ASN A 132 23.78 -8.04 7.65
C ASN A 132 22.78 -6.87 7.69
N PRO A 133 21.48 -7.08 7.38
CA PRO A 133 20.43 -6.12 7.68
C PRO A 133 20.15 -6.09 9.18
N ASP A 134 19.88 -4.89 9.72
CA ASP A 134 19.47 -4.70 11.10
C ASP A 134 17.94 -4.85 11.26
N TYR A 135 17.19 -4.58 10.18
CA TYR A 135 15.72 -4.63 10.16
C TYR A 135 15.18 -5.37 8.93
N ALA A 136 14.01 -5.98 9.07
CA ALA A 136 13.20 -6.47 7.96
C ALA A 136 11.91 -5.65 7.85
N LEU A 137 11.56 -5.25 6.62
CA LEU A 137 10.24 -4.72 6.28
C LEU A 137 9.43 -5.84 5.62
N THR A 138 8.32 -6.23 6.23
CA THR A 138 7.36 -7.21 5.68
C THR A 138 6.10 -6.51 5.19
N ALA A 139 5.36 -7.18 4.31
CA ALA A 139 4.04 -6.76 3.87
C ALA A 139 3.13 -7.98 3.72
N THR A 140 1.96 -7.95 4.36
CA THR A 140 0.98 -9.04 4.37
C THR A 140 -0.35 -8.54 3.81
N PHE A 141 -0.79 -9.15 2.70
CA PHE A 141 -2.07 -8.86 2.07
C PHE A 141 -3.11 -9.87 2.51
N SER A 142 -4.24 -9.39 3.03
CA SER A 142 -5.38 -10.23 3.43
C SER A 142 -6.67 -9.66 2.85
N SER A 143 -7.69 -10.50 2.68
CA SER A 143 -9.01 -10.04 2.24
C SER A 143 -10.18 -10.70 2.97
N LEU A 144 -11.23 -9.89 3.12
CA LEU A 144 -12.54 -10.29 3.64
C LEU A 144 -13.57 -9.94 2.55
N GLY A 145 -14.27 -10.95 2.06
CA GLY A 145 -15.25 -10.81 0.99
C GLY A 145 -16.65 -11.20 1.45
N ASP A 146 -17.65 -10.49 0.94
CA ASP A 146 -19.05 -10.91 0.95
C ASP A 146 -19.57 -10.93 -0.50
N GLU A 147 -20.18 -12.03 -0.90
CA GLU A 147 -20.60 -12.29 -2.27
C GLU A 147 -22.05 -12.75 -2.29
N ASN A 148 -22.93 -11.88 -2.78
CA ASN A 148 -24.36 -12.13 -2.92
C ASN A 148 -24.76 -11.92 -4.39
N SER A 149 -25.82 -12.61 -4.82
CA SER A 149 -26.47 -12.54 -6.14
C SER A 149 -26.62 -11.15 -6.80
N ARG A 150 -26.60 -10.06 -6.02
CA ARG A 150 -26.75 -8.66 -6.47
C ARG A 150 -25.51 -7.77 -6.28
N ARG A 151 -24.53 -8.17 -5.47
CA ARG A 151 -23.32 -7.38 -5.13
C ARG A 151 -22.17 -8.30 -4.77
N ARG A 152 -20.98 -8.00 -5.29
CA ARG A 152 -19.72 -8.56 -4.81
C ARG A 152 -18.93 -7.46 -4.10
N GLU A 153 -18.60 -7.68 -2.84
CA GLU A 153 -17.88 -6.74 -1.99
C GLU A 153 -16.59 -7.39 -1.48
N GLN A 154 -15.47 -6.69 -1.58
CA GLN A 154 -14.18 -7.17 -1.12
C GLN A 154 -13.47 -6.06 -0.34
N PHE A 155 -13.05 -6.38 0.87
CA PHE A 155 -12.17 -5.55 1.68
C PHE A 155 -10.78 -6.14 1.61
N TYR A 156 -9.79 -5.31 1.29
CA TYR A 156 -8.39 -5.67 1.29
C TYR A 156 -7.68 -4.90 2.38
N VAL A 157 -6.85 -5.60 3.15
CA VAL A 157 -5.95 -5.01 4.14
C VAL A 157 -4.54 -5.41 3.77
N CYS A 158 -3.67 -4.43 3.58
CA CYS A 158 -2.23 -4.64 3.54
C CYS A 158 -1.62 -4.14 4.85
N ALA A 159 -1.11 -5.06 5.67
CA ALA A 159 -0.39 -4.76 6.90
C ALA A 159 1.12 -4.74 6.63
N PHE A 160 1.83 -3.81 7.26
CA PHE A 160 3.26 -3.62 7.14
C PHE A 160 3.90 -3.64 8.52
N GLU A 161 5.07 -4.28 8.64
CA GLU A 161 5.83 -4.35 9.89
C GLU A 161 7.31 -4.09 9.59
N LEU A 162 7.92 -3.17 10.32
CA LEU A 162 9.36 -2.96 10.38
C LEU A 162 9.89 -3.58 11.68
N THR A 163 10.54 -4.74 11.56
CA THR A 163 10.97 -5.56 12.70
C THR A 163 12.49 -5.55 12.81
N ASN A 164 13.01 -5.28 14.01
CA ASN A 164 14.43 -5.41 14.34
C ASN A 164 14.82 -6.90 14.34
N LEU A 165 15.80 -7.28 13.53
CA LEU A 165 16.18 -8.69 13.35
C LEU A 165 17.01 -9.26 14.49
N GLN A 166 17.61 -8.41 15.33
CA GLN A 166 18.48 -8.83 16.43
C GLN A 166 17.67 -9.29 17.66
N ASP A 167 16.67 -8.51 18.05
CA ASP A 167 15.84 -8.74 19.25
C ASP A 167 14.37 -9.13 18.94
N ARG A 168 13.98 -9.12 17.65
CA ARG A 168 12.63 -9.41 17.15
C ARG A 168 11.56 -8.43 17.63
N THR A 169 11.95 -7.24 18.06
CA THR A 169 11.02 -6.16 18.40
C THR A 169 10.45 -5.50 17.16
N LEU A 170 9.16 -5.16 17.21
CA LEU A 170 8.48 -4.35 16.21
C LEU A 170 8.86 -2.88 16.45
N LEU A 171 9.57 -2.27 15.50
CA LEU A 171 9.90 -0.83 15.56
C LEU A 171 8.74 0.03 15.05
N TRP A 172 8.03 -0.46 14.02
CA TRP A 172 6.89 0.23 13.44
C TRP A 172 5.94 -0.76 12.79
N ALA A 173 4.64 -0.48 12.84
CA ALA A 173 3.65 -1.11 11.98
C ALA A 173 2.67 -0.08 11.44
N GLY A 174 2.13 -0.38 10.25
CA GLY A 174 1.07 0.39 9.62
C GLY A 174 0.17 -0.50 8.79
N SER A 175 -0.96 0.03 8.35
CA SER A 175 -1.84 -0.67 7.43
C SER A 175 -2.45 0.28 6.41
N TYR A 176 -2.89 -0.31 5.31
CA TYR A 176 -3.70 0.35 4.29
C TYR A 176 -4.90 -0.53 3.98
N GLU A 177 -6.09 0.06 3.99
CA GLU A 177 -7.35 -0.63 3.75
C GLU A 177 -8.03 -0.07 2.50
N VAL A 178 -8.55 -0.95 1.65
CA VAL A 178 -9.39 -0.55 0.51
C VAL A 178 -10.60 -1.48 0.37
N LYS A 179 -11.78 -0.86 0.29
CA LYS A 179 -13.03 -1.52 -0.05
C LYS A 179 -13.29 -1.39 -1.56
N LYS A 180 -13.54 -2.51 -2.22
CA LYS A 180 -13.99 -2.61 -3.61
C LYS A 180 -15.40 -3.15 -3.64
N THR A 181 -16.23 -2.64 -4.55
CA THR A 181 -17.63 -3.07 -4.68
C THR A 181 -18.03 -3.09 -6.14
N ALA A 182 -18.29 -4.29 -6.66
CA ALA A 182 -18.89 -4.45 -7.98
C ALA A 182 -20.41 -4.55 -7.82
N VAL A 183 -21.12 -3.59 -8.43
CA VAL A 183 -22.57 -3.67 -8.60
C VAL A 183 -22.83 -4.31 -9.96
N LYS A 184 -23.58 -5.41 -9.99
CA LYS A 184 -23.99 -6.04 -11.24
C LYS A 184 -24.99 -5.11 -11.92
N GLY A 185 -24.56 -4.45 -13.00
CA GLY A 185 -25.46 -3.68 -13.84
C GLY A 185 -26.56 -4.59 -14.38
N PHE A 186 -27.81 -4.23 -14.12
CA PHE A 186 -28.92 -4.77 -14.88
C PHE A 186 -28.81 -4.21 -16.30
N LEU A 187 -28.51 -5.09 -17.25
CA LEU A 187 -28.74 -4.83 -18.66
C LEU A 187 -30.21 -5.17 -18.91
N ASP A 188 -31.01 -4.14 -19.13
CA ASP A 188 -32.24 -4.21 -19.93
C ASP A 188 -31.87 -4.18 -21.42
#